data_AF-A0A2W5HH91-F1
#
_entry.id   AF-A0A2W5HH91-F1
#
_cell.length_a   1.000
_cell.length_b   1.000
_cell.length_c   1.000
_cell.angle_alpha   90.00
_cell.angle_beta   90.00
_cell.angle_gamma   90.00
#
_symmetry.space_group_name_H-M   'P 1'
#
loop_
_entity.id
_entity.type
_entity.pdbx_description
1 polymer ?
#
loop_
_entity_poly.entity_id
_entity_poly.type
_entity_poly.pdbx_seq_one_letter_code
_entity_poly.pdbx_strand_id
1 'polypeptide(L)'
;MTGNTSRPAAGNVLFLILIAVALFAALSYAVTSSSRGSGDTKMENAEIEAARIIQYSTSIDVGLQRMRAATGKQDWEFDFADNGQTMTTNGNATCTDASCRLFTVKGGTVANIDLGKK
;
A
#
# COMPACT_ATOMS: atom_id res chain seq x y z
N MET A 1 -11.83 -24.15 75.26
CA MET A 1 -11.72 -23.22 74.13
C MET A 1 -10.37 -23.45 73.46
N THR A 2 -10.28 -24.42 72.56
CA THR A 2 -9.03 -24.77 71.85
C THR A 2 -9.03 -24.04 70.51
N GLY A 3 -8.23 -22.99 70.42
CA GLY A 3 -8.01 -22.24 69.18
C GLY A 3 -7.18 -23.07 68.20
N ASN A 4 -7.78 -23.41 67.06
CA ASN A 4 -7.08 -24.04 65.94
C ASN A 4 -6.27 -22.97 65.19
N THR A 5 -4.96 -22.94 65.39
CA THR A 5 -4.05 -22.10 64.60
C THR A 5 -3.84 -22.74 63.22
N SER A 6 -4.61 -22.30 62.23
CA SER A 6 -4.33 -22.57 60.82
C SER A 6 -3.00 -21.90 60.47
N ARG A 7 -1.92 -22.68 60.37
CA ARG A 7 -0.62 -22.20 59.89
C ARG A 7 -0.77 -21.90 58.40
N PRO A 8 -0.62 -20.64 57.93
CA PRO A 8 -0.60 -20.38 56.50
C PRO A 8 0.59 -21.15 55.90
N ALA A 9 0.31 -22.02 54.93
CA ALA A 9 1.36 -22.75 54.23
C ALA A 9 2.33 -21.73 53.61
N ALA A 10 3.61 -21.82 53.95
CA ALA A 10 4.64 -20.99 53.37
C ALA A 10 4.81 -21.36 51.89
N GLY A 11 4.06 -20.67 51.02
CA GLY A 11 4.22 -20.77 49.57
C GLY A 11 5.56 -20.20 49.16
N ASN A 12 6.32 -20.96 48.38
CA ASN A 12 7.63 -20.53 47.88
C ASN A 12 7.45 -19.36 46.91
N VAL A 13 7.80 -18.15 47.33
CA VAL A 13 7.58 -16.91 46.55
C VAL A 13 8.16 -16.99 45.14
N LEU A 14 9.22 -17.78 44.97
CA LEU A 14 9.86 -18.05 43.69
C LEU A 14 8.90 -18.67 42.66
N PHE A 15 7.98 -19.53 43.11
CA PHE A 15 7.00 -20.17 42.24
C PHE A 15 5.95 -19.19 41.69
N LEU A 16 5.55 -18.22 42.50
CA LEU A 16 4.59 -17.18 42.09
C LEU A 16 5.17 -16.26 41.01
N ILE A 17 6.46 -15.93 41.13
CA ILE A 17 7.17 -15.11 40.14
C ILE A 17 7.25 -15.87 38.80
N LEU A 18 7.56 -17.17 38.83
CA LEU A 18 7.64 -17.98 37.63
C LEU A 18 6.30 -18.09 36.89
N ILE A 19 5.20 -18.26 37.62
CA ILE A 19 3.86 -18.28 37.02
C ILE A 19 3.53 -16.93 36.38
N ALA A 20 3.87 -15.82 37.03
CA ALA A 20 3.62 -14.48 36.49
C ALA A 20 4.35 -14.27 35.15
N VAL A 21 5.63 -14.64 35.07
CA VAL A 21 6.43 -14.53 33.84
C VAL A 21 5.92 -15.48 32.75
N ALA A 22 5.56 -16.72 33.11
CA ALA A 22 5.04 -17.70 32.16
C ALA A 22 3.70 -17.26 31.53
N LEU A 23 2.79 -16.70 32.34
CA LEU A 23 1.52 -16.16 31.84
C LEU A 23 1.74 -14.94 30.94
N PHE A 24 2.68 -14.06 31.31
CA PHE A 24 3.02 -12.91 30.49
C PHE A 24 3.59 -13.34 29.12
N ALA A 25 4.48 -14.33 29.11
CA ALA A 25 5.03 -14.89 27.88
C ALA A 25 3.97 -15.58 27.02
N ALA A 26 3.09 -16.39 27.63
CA ALA A 26 2.02 -17.08 26.93
C ALA A 26 0.98 -16.11 26.33
N LEU A 27 0.58 -15.06 27.06
CA LEU A 27 -0.30 -14.02 26.57
C LEU A 27 0.34 -13.23 25.42
N SER A 28 1.61 -12.89 25.54
CA SER A 28 2.36 -12.17 24.50
C SER A 28 2.38 -12.96 23.18
N TYR A 29 2.55 -14.28 23.26
CA TYR A 29 2.50 -15.16 22.09
C TYR A 29 1.09 -15.25 21.48
N ALA A 30 0.06 -15.36 22.32
CA ALA A 30 -1.33 -15.38 21.88
C ALA A 30 -1.76 -14.09 21.17
N VAL A 31 -1.40 -12.92 21.71
CA VAL A 31 -1.70 -11.61 21.10
C VAL A 31 -0.97 -11.45 19.76
N THR A 32 0.32 -11.80 19.68
CA THR A 32 1.07 -11.80 18.41
C THR A 32 0.44 -12.71 17.36
N SER A 33 -0.03 -13.90 17.77
CA SER A 33 -0.72 -14.82 16.87
C SER A 33 -2.08 -14.29 16.41
N SER A 34 -2.78 -13.54 17.27
CA SER A 34 -4.07 -12.92 16.96
C SER A 34 -3.92 -11.73 16.02
N SER A 35 -2.87 -10.92 16.15
CA SER A 35 -2.53 -9.86 15.19
C SER A 35 -2.02 -10.39 13.85
N ARG A 36 -1.53 -11.64 13.78
CA ARG A 36 -1.18 -12.33 12.54
C ARG A 36 -2.34 -13.17 11.97
N GLY A 37 -3.56 -12.99 12.51
CA GLY A 37 -4.76 -13.60 11.97
C GLY A 37 -4.88 -13.27 10.48
N SER A 38 -4.70 -14.29 9.66
CA SER A 38 -4.88 -14.27 8.21
C SER A 38 -6.35 -14.07 7.89
N GLY A 39 -6.87 -12.86 8.14
CA GLY A 39 -8.11 -12.39 7.54
C GLY A 39 -7.96 -12.41 6.03
N ASP A 40 -9.04 -12.65 5.31
CA ASP A 40 -9.05 -12.76 3.85
C ASP A 40 -8.54 -11.45 3.22
N THR A 41 -7.22 -11.33 3.03
CA THR A 41 -6.54 -10.10 2.56
C THR A 41 -6.93 -9.75 1.13
N LYS A 42 -7.76 -10.56 0.48
CA LYS A 42 -8.25 -10.31 -0.88
C LYS A 42 -9.09 -9.03 -0.97
N MET A 43 -9.91 -8.75 0.04
CA MET A 43 -10.71 -7.52 0.06
C MET A 43 -9.83 -6.30 0.27
N GLU A 44 -8.91 -6.34 1.24
CA GLU A 44 -7.94 -5.26 1.50
C GLU A 44 -7.04 -5.01 0.29
N ASN A 45 -6.54 -6.07 -0.36
CA ASN A 45 -5.75 -5.96 -1.58
C ASN A 45 -6.57 -5.37 -2.74
N ALA A 46 -7.85 -5.72 -2.87
CA ALA A 46 -8.72 -5.16 -3.89
C ALA A 46 -9.02 -3.67 -3.64
N GLU A 47 -9.21 -3.28 -2.37
CA GLU A 47 -9.36 -1.87 -1.98
C GLU A 47 -8.09 -1.05 -2.25
N ILE A 48 -6.92 -1.60 -1.94
CA ILE A 48 -5.63 -0.97 -2.24
C ILE A 48 -5.44 -0.82 -3.76
N GLU A 49 -5.81 -1.84 -4.54
CA GLU A 49 -5.69 -1.77 -5.99
C GLU A 49 -6.68 -0.77 -6.60
N ALA A 50 -7.91 -0.71 -6.10
CA ALA A 50 -8.87 0.33 -6.48
C ALA A 50 -8.35 1.74 -6.14
N ALA A 51 -7.76 1.92 -4.97
CA ALA A 51 -7.14 3.18 -4.57
C ALA A 51 -5.97 3.55 -5.50
N ARG A 52 -5.17 2.58 -5.93
CA ARG A 52 -4.08 2.79 -6.91
C ARG A 52 -4.62 3.32 -8.24
N ILE A 53 -5.72 2.78 -8.74
CA ILE A 53 -6.36 3.23 -9.99
C ILE A 53 -6.85 4.68 -9.86
N ILE A 54 -7.49 5.03 -8.74
CA ILE A 54 -7.99 6.40 -8.50
C ILE A 54 -6.84 7.40 -8.37
N GLN A 55 -5.77 7.02 -7.67
CA GLN A 55 -4.57 7.86 -7.58
C GLN A 55 -3.92 8.03 -8.95
N TYR A 56 -3.92 6.97 -9.75
CA TYR A 56 -3.39 7.02 -11.10
C TYR A 56 -4.20 7.95 -12.03
N SER A 57 -5.53 7.91 -11.99
CA SER A 57 -6.35 8.86 -12.78
C SER A 57 -6.05 10.31 -12.39
N THR A 58 -5.89 10.57 -11.09
CA THR A 58 -5.49 11.90 -10.59
C THR A 58 -4.11 12.31 -11.14
N SER A 59 -3.17 11.37 -11.22
CA SER A 59 -1.83 11.65 -11.76
C SER A 59 -1.87 11.98 -13.26
N ILE A 60 -2.75 11.33 -14.02
CA ILE A 60 -2.99 11.63 -15.44
C ILE A 60 -3.55 13.04 -15.59
N ASP A 61 -4.57 13.40 -14.81
CA ASP A 61 -5.21 14.71 -14.90
C ASP A 61 -4.22 15.84 -14.59
N VAL A 62 -3.41 15.68 -13.55
CA VAL A 62 -2.38 16.65 -13.20
C VAL A 62 -1.30 16.73 -14.28
N GLY A 63 -0.87 15.60 -14.85
CA GLY A 63 0.07 15.55 -15.96
C GLY A 63 -0.46 16.30 -17.19
N LEU A 64 -1.72 16.05 -17.56
CA LEU A 64 -2.37 16.67 -18.71
C LEU A 64 -2.56 18.18 -18.52
N GLN A 65 -2.98 18.62 -17.32
CA GLN A 65 -3.10 20.05 -17.00
C GLN A 65 -1.76 20.77 -17.11
N ARG A 66 -0.68 20.16 -16.63
CA ARG A 66 0.68 20.71 -16.76
C ARG A 66 1.12 20.78 -18.22
N MET A 67 0.86 19.73 -19.01
CA MET A 67 1.20 19.70 -20.43
C MET A 67 0.44 20.77 -21.21
N ARG A 68 -0.86 20.94 -20.98
CA ARG A 68 -1.68 22.00 -21.57
C ARG A 68 -1.12 23.38 -21.24
N ALA A 69 -0.80 23.62 -19.97
CA ALA A 69 -0.25 24.90 -19.52
C ALA A 69 1.16 25.18 -20.08
N ALA A 70 2.01 24.17 -20.21
CA ALA A 70 3.40 24.33 -20.63
C ALA A 70 3.58 24.40 -22.15
N THR A 71 2.75 23.67 -22.91
CA THR A 71 2.92 23.53 -24.37
C THR A 71 1.90 24.32 -25.19
N GLY A 72 0.77 24.71 -24.60
CA GLY A 72 -0.33 25.37 -25.32
C GLY A 72 -1.03 24.48 -26.36
N LYS A 73 -0.74 23.17 -26.36
CA LYS A 73 -1.32 22.20 -27.28
C LYS A 73 -2.77 21.87 -26.94
N GLN A 74 -3.53 21.53 -27.97
CA GLN A 74 -4.92 21.10 -27.84
C GLN A 74 -5.00 19.63 -27.40
N ASP A 75 -6.14 19.25 -26.84
CA ASP A 75 -6.34 17.93 -26.23
C ASP A 75 -6.11 16.75 -27.17
N TRP A 76 -6.41 16.95 -28.46
CA TRP A 76 -6.22 15.94 -29.49
C TRP A 76 -4.77 15.84 -29.99
N GLU A 77 -3.87 16.74 -29.58
CA GLU A 77 -2.43 16.67 -29.93
C GLU A 77 -1.64 15.83 -28.93
N PHE A 78 -2.24 15.42 -27.82
CA PHE A 78 -1.55 14.63 -26.81
C PHE A 78 -1.45 13.17 -27.22
N ASP A 79 -0.32 12.58 -26.88
CA ASP A 79 -0.02 11.19 -27.09
C ASP A 79 -0.02 10.43 -25.77
N PHE A 80 -0.79 9.35 -25.75
CA PHE A 80 -0.98 8.44 -24.62
C PHE A 80 -0.35 7.07 -24.91
N ALA A 81 0.50 6.96 -25.93
CA ALA A 81 1.29 5.75 -26.14
C ALA A 81 2.25 5.54 -24.97
N ASP A 82 2.33 4.29 -24.51
CA ASP A 82 3.24 3.86 -23.44
C ASP A 82 4.70 4.28 -23.75
N ASN A 83 5.45 4.64 -22.71
CA ASN A 83 6.83 5.14 -22.73
C ASN A 83 7.84 4.21 -23.48
N GLY A 84 7.46 2.95 -23.73
CA GLY A 84 8.27 1.97 -24.48
C GLY A 84 7.81 1.66 -25.90
N GLN A 85 6.69 2.23 -26.37
CA GLN A 85 6.17 1.96 -27.71
C GLN A 85 6.70 2.99 -28.71
N THR A 86 7.33 2.52 -29.78
CA THR A 86 7.70 3.37 -30.92
C THR A 86 6.42 3.99 -31.50
N MET A 87 6.44 5.30 -31.75
CA MET A 87 5.31 6.11 -32.27
C MET A 87 4.63 5.55 -33.54
N THR A 88 5.24 4.58 -34.21
CA THR A 88 4.85 4.06 -35.50
C THR A 88 3.64 3.13 -35.49
N THR A 89 3.24 2.59 -34.33
CA THR A 89 2.13 1.60 -34.26
C THR A 89 0.90 2.09 -33.49
N ASN A 90 1.08 2.86 -32.40
CA ASN A 90 -0.02 3.28 -31.53
C ASN A 90 0.09 4.73 -31.03
N GLY A 91 1.00 5.53 -31.60
CA GLY A 91 1.23 6.91 -31.22
C GLY A 91 0.32 7.87 -31.98
N ASN A 92 -0.06 8.98 -31.34
CA ASN A 92 -0.73 10.07 -32.02
C ASN A 92 0.26 10.77 -32.98
N ALA A 93 0.01 10.65 -34.29
CA ALA A 93 0.88 11.22 -35.33
C ALA A 93 0.99 12.77 -35.28
N THR A 94 0.04 13.44 -34.61
CA THR A 94 0.07 14.91 -34.43
C THR A 94 1.02 15.34 -33.31
N CYS A 95 1.39 14.41 -32.43
CA CYS A 95 2.38 14.66 -31.40
C CYS A 95 3.79 14.53 -31.99
N THR A 96 4.40 15.64 -32.37
CA THR A 96 5.74 15.64 -33.00
C THR A 96 6.89 15.71 -32.01
N ASP A 97 6.63 16.01 -30.74
CA ASP A 97 7.64 16.36 -29.75
C ASP A 97 7.52 15.56 -28.45
N ALA A 98 8.60 15.50 -27.68
CA ALA A 98 8.56 14.80 -26.40
C ALA A 98 7.60 15.44 -25.38
N SER A 99 7.24 16.72 -25.56
CA SER A 99 6.39 17.50 -24.66
C SER A 99 4.90 17.18 -24.77
N CYS A 100 4.45 16.58 -25.87
CA CYS A 100 3.06 16.15 -26.04
C CYS A 100 2.82 14.69 -25.61
N ARG A 101 3.83 14.01 -25.06
CA ARG A 101 3.72 12.62 -24.60
C ARG A 101 3.51 12.54 -23.09
N LEU A 102 2.44 11.87 -22.66
CA LEU A 102 2.02 11.84 -21.25
C LEU A 102 3.04 11.13 -20.33
N PHE A 103 3.61 10.01 -20.79
CA PHE A 103 4.44 9.13 -19.95
C PHE A 103 5.92 9.48 -19.92
N THR A 104 6.30 10.65 -20.45
CA THR A 104 7.71 11.07 -20.55
C THR A 104 8.01 12.22 -19.61
N VAL A 105 9.27 12.29 -19.17
CA VAL A 105 9.78 13.38 -18.32
C VAL A 105 9.67 14.77 -18.95
N LYS A 106 9.60 14.86 -20.29
CA LYS A 106 9.46 16.14 -21.00
C LYS A 106 7.99 16.55 -21.20
N GLY A 107 7.05 15.63 -20.98
CA GLY A 107 5.61 15.88 -21.06
C GLY A 107 4.96 15.71 -19.69
N GLY A 108 4.06 14.73 -19.56
CA GLY A 108 3.21 14.60 -18.37
C GLY A 108 3.90 14.04 -17.12
N THR A 109 5.05 13.37 -17.29
CA THR A 109 5.80 12.71 -16.20
C THR A 109 4.92 11.75 -15.38
N VAL A 110 3.93 11.14 -16.04
CA VAL A 110 3.06 10.14 -15.41
C VAL A 110 3.77 8.79 -15.48
N ALA A 111 3.84 8.08 -14.36
CA ALA A 111 4.37 6.71 -14.34
C ALA A 111 3.36 5.75 -14.97
N ASN A 112 3.80 4.70 -15.67
CA ASN A 112 2.86 3.67 -16.11
C ASN A 112 2.22 2.97 -14.91
N ILE A 113 0.91 2.72 -15.00
CA ILE A 113 0.23 1.90 -14.00
C ILE A 113 0.63 0.43 -14.20
N ASP A 114 1.35 -0.11 -13.22
CA ASP A 114 1.53 -1.56 -13.10
C ASP A 114 0.36 -2.13 -12.30
N LEU A 115 -0.57 -2.75 -13.03
CA LEU A 115 -1.73 -3.46 -12.47
C LEU A 115 -1.39 -4.89 -12.01
N GLY A 116 -0.11 -5.19 -11.77
CA GLY A 116 0.31 -6.46 -11.17
C GLY A 116 -0.08 -7.67 -12.01
N LYS A 117 -0.02 -7.55 -13.35
CA LYS A 117 -0.25 -8.68 -14.26
C LYS A 117 0.88 -9.70 -14.04
N LYS A 118 0.58 -10.78 -13.31
CA LYS A 118 1.31 -12.04 -13.43
C LYS A 118 0.78 -12.83 -14.62
#